data_AF-A0A840IHB4-F1
#
_entry.id   AF-A0A840IHB4-F1
#
_cell.length_a   1.000
_cell.length_b   1.000
_cell.length_c   1.000
_cell.angle_alpha   90.00
_cell.angle_beta   90.00
_cell.angle_gamma   90.00
#
_symmetry.space_group_name_H-M   'P 1'
#
loop_
_entity.id
_entity.type
_entity.pdbx_description
1 polymer ?
#
loop_
_entity_poly.entity_id
_entity_poly.type
_entity_poly.pdbx_seq_one_letter_code
_entity_poly.pdbx_strand_id
1 'polypeptide(L)'
;MSGQHQRTRGRSLRRIGGAALALLLGLGAVALLILFLNSRDEAGVQPAGGAAAVPGTAFDAPERYLDGRQTRLLARGNVYLVAAGAPPALTALREELSGPPDPVLEEAGQAVVLVRRAGVDGVVALAAGHRLVTDDPADPRLERFAAHWLGRGAG
;
A
#
# COMPACT_ATOMS: atom_id res chain seq x y z
N MET A 1 18.70 -76.77 -38.35
CA MET A 1 17.36 -76.19 -38.55
C MET A 1 17.13 -75.25 -37.38
N SER A 2 17.43 -73.96 -37.49
CA SER A 2 16.58 -72.91 -38.08
C SER A 2 15.25 -72.79 -37.30
N GLY A 3 14.77 -71.65 -36.80
CA GLY A 3 15.17 -70.25 -36.95
C GLY A 3 14.67 -69.42 -35.75
N GLN A 4 15.35 -68.32 -35.43
CA GLN A 4 14.85 -66.95 -35.65
C GLN A 4 13.39 -66.73 -35.24
N HIS A 5 13.16 -65.87 -34.24
CA HIS A 5 12.68 -64.51 -34.52
C HIS A 5 12.81 -63.62 -33.27
N GLN A 6 13.86 -62.82 -33.28
CA GLN A 6 13.85 -61.50 -32.65
C GLN A 6 12.70 -60.66 -33.22
N ARG A 7 12.09 -59.83 -32.37
CA ARG A 7 11.38 -58.53 -32.62
C ARG A 7 10.28 -58.42 -31.56
N THR A 8 10.34 -57.52 -30.58
CA THR A 8 10.09 -56.08 -30.79
C THR A 8 10.31 -55.31 -29.48
N ARG A 9 11.50 -54.78 -29.23
CA ARG A 9 11.77 -53.78 -28.17
C ARG A 9 11.76 -52.34 -28.71
N GLY A 10 10.73 -51.99 -29.50
CA GLY A 10 10.81 -50.82 -30.39
C GLY A 10 9.79 -49.70 -30.23
N ARG A 11 8.84 -49.75 -29.28
CA ARG A 11 7.76 -48.72 -29.22
C ARG A 11 7.56 -48.00 -27.89
N SER A 12 7.96 -48.57 -26.76
CA SER A 12 7.70 -47.93 -25.45
C SER A 12 8.66 -46.78 -25.11
N LEU A 13 9.82 -46.67 -25.77
CA LEU A 13 10.80 -45.61 -25.45
C LEU A 13 10.34 -44.20 -25.87
N ARG A 14 9.57 -44.06 -26.96
CA ARG A 14 9.17 -42.73 -27.48
C ARG A 14 8.09 -42.05 -26.63
N ARG A 15 7.21 -42.83 -25.98
CA ARG A 15 6.15 -42.28 -25.10
C ARG A 15 6.70 -41.84 -23.75
N ILE A 16 7.69 -42.55 -23.22
CA ILE A 16 8.36 -42.18 -21.98
C ILE A 16 9.18 -40.89 -22.18
N GLY A 17 9.87 -40.76 -23.32
CA GLY A 17 10.58 -39.52 -23.66
C GLY A 17 9.66 -38.30 -23.77
N GLY A 18 8.48 -38.45 -24.39
CA GLY A 18 7.50 -37.36 -24.49
C GLY A 18 6.89 -36.96 -23.15
N ALA A 19 6.54 -37.95 -22.30
CA ALA A 19 6.00 -37.68 -20.96
C ALA A 19 7.04 -37.02 -20.04
N ALA A 20 8.30 -37.47 -20.10
CA ALA A 20 9.40 -36.87 -19.34
C ALA A 20 9.67 -35.42 -19.79
N LEU A 21 9.64 -35.14 -21.10
CA LEU A 21 9.82 -33.79 -21.62
C LEU A 21 8.68 -32.85 -21.21
N ALA A 22 7.43 -33.32 -21.25
CA ALA A 22 6.27 -32.54 -20.80
C ALA A 22 6.35 -32.22 -19.30
N LEU A 23 6.79 -33.19 -18.48
CA LEU A 23 7.00 -32.98 -17.05
C LEU A 23 8.11 -31.94 -16.79
N LEU A 24 9.22 -32.02 -17.52
CA LEU A 24 10.33 -31.06 -17.41
C LEU A 24 9.93 -29.65 -17.86
N LEU A 25 9.12 -29.52 -18.92
CA LEU A 25 8.58 -28.23 -19.36
C LEU A 25 7.61 -27.65 -18.32
N GLY A 26 6.76 -28.49 -17.73
CA GLY A 26 5.86 -28.09 -16.64
C GLY A 26 6.63 -27.62 -15.40
N LEU A 27 7.64 -28.39 -14.98
CA LEU A 27 8.53 -28.03 -13.88
C LEU A 27 9.32 -26.74 -14.16
N GLY A 28 9.81 -26.57 -15.39
CA GLY A 28 10.50 -25.36 -15.82
C GLY A 28 9.58 -24.13 -15.82
N ALA A 29 8.33 -24.27 -16.28
CA ALA A 29 7.34 -23.21 -16.23
C ALA A 29 6.95 -22.84 -14.79
N VAL A 30 6.80 -23.82 -13.90
CA VAL A 30 6.55 -23.59 -12.47
C VAL A 30 7.75 -22.92 -11.83
N ALA A 31 8.98 -23.37 -12.11
CA ALA A 31 10.19 -22.74 -11.61
C ALA A 31 10.33 -21.29 -12.10
N LEU A 32 10.05 -21.03 -13.38
CA LEU A 32 10.04 -19.68 -13.94
C LEU A 32 8.94 -18.81 -13.34
N LEU A 33 7.75 -19.37 -13.06
CA LEU A 33 6.67 -18.67 -12.39
C LEU A 33 7.04 -18.32 -10.94
N ILE A 34 7.66 -19.24 -10.21
CA ILE A 34 8.16 -18.98 -8.84
C ILE A 34 9.27 -17.93 -8.90
N LEU A 35 10.18 -17.99 -9.88
CA LEU A 35 11.23 -16.98 -10.03
C LEU A 35 10.66 -15.60 -10.40
N PHE A 36 9.61 -15.55 -11.22
CA PHE A 36 8.93 -14.32 -11.62
C PHE A 36 8.09 -13.72 -10.49
N LEU A 37 7.43 -14.56 -9.68
CA LEU A 37 6.74 -14.12 -8.48
C LEU A 37 7.74 -13.63 -7.41
N ASN A 38 8.86 -14.33 -7.24
CA ASN A 38 9.94 -13.90 -6.33
C ASN A 38 10.66 -12.64 -6.84
N SER A 39 10.87 -12.47 -8.15
CA SER A 39 11.52 -11.26 -8.69
C SER A 39 10.62 -10.04 -8.58
N ARG A 40 9.30 -10.22 -8.55
CA ARG A 40 8.36 -9.14 -8.23
C ARG A 40 8.46 -8.69 -6.78
N ASP A 41 8.96 -9.55 -5.90
CA ASP A 41 9.17 -9.29 -4.47
C ASP A 41 10.57 -8.70 -4.16
N GLU A 42 11.52 -8.76 -5.11
CA GLU A 42 12.89 -8.25 -4.92
C GLU A 42 13.10 -6.79 -5.38
N ALA A 43 12.08 -6.09 -5.85
CA ALA A 43 12.14 -4.64 -6.07
C ALA A 43 12.03 -3.86 -4.74
N GLY A 44 13.01 -4.06 -3.84
CA GLY A 44 13.20 -3.20 -2.68
C GLY A 44 13.64 -3.86 -1.37
N VAL A 45 14.68 -4.69 -1.37
CA VAL A 45 15.34 -5.10 -0.10
C VAL A 45 16.68 -4.40 0.06
N GLN A 46 16.67 -3.28 0.79
CA GLN A 46 17.82 -2.81 1.56
C GLN A 46 17.77 -3.49 2.94
N PRO A 47 18.87 -4.07 3.45
CA PRO A 47 18.81 -4.91 4.63
C PRO A 47 18.98 -4.08 5.90
N ALA A 48 17.99 -4.09 6.80
CA ALA A 48 18.12 -4.06 8.25
C ALA A 48 16.72 -4.14 8.87
N GLY A 49 16.54 -4.94 9.93
CA GLY A 49 15.23 -5.18 10.54
C GLY A 49 14.41 -3.89 10.76
N GLY A 50 13.21 -3.85 10.19
CA GLY A 50 12.28 -2.75 10.35
C GLY A 50 10.90 -3.21 9.91
N ALA A 51 9.93 -3.16 10.81
CA ALA A 51 8.53 -3.16 10.43
C ALA A 51 8.33 -2.15 9.28
N ALA A 52 7.47 -2.45 8.30
CA ALA A 52 7.13 -1.53 7.22
C ALA A 52 6.98 -0.11 7.79
N ALA A 53 7.81 0.83 7.31
CA ALA A 53 7.89 2.16 7.92
C ALA A 53 6.50 2.82 7.83
N VAL A 54 5.83 2.91 8.98
CA VAL A 54 4.51 3.49 9.10
C VAL A 54 4.60 4.97 8.71
N PRO A 55 3.77 5.48 7.78
CA PRO A 55 3.84 6.88 7.37
C PRO A 55 3.65 7.86 8.53
N GLY A 56 4.59 8.81 8.63
CA GLY A 56 4.58 9.86 9.64
C GLY A 56 5.43 9.54 10.86
N THR A 57 5.22 10.33 11.91
CA THR A 57 5.93 10.24 13.19
C THR A 57 4.93 10.23 14.33
N ALA A 58 5.22 9.52 15.41
CA ALA A 58 4.37 9.51 16.59
C ALA A 58 4.15 10.95 17.11
N PHE A 59 2.91 11.25 17.47
CA PHE A 59 2.45 12.58 17.88
C PHE A 59 1.25 12.47 18.81
N ASP A 60 1.38 13.02 20.01
CA ASP A 60 0.44 12.86 21.13
C ASP A 60 -0.32 14.14 21.49
N ALA A 61 -0.14 15.22 20.73
CA ALA A 61 -0.73 16.54 21.03
C ALA A 61 -1.60 17.14 19.90
N PRO A 62 -2.60 16.40 19.36
CA PRO A 62 -3.47 16.89 18.28
C PRO A 62 -4.21 18.19 18.59
N GLU A 63 -4.48 18.47 19.87
CA GLU A 63 -5.14 19.69 20.35
C GLU A 63 -4.38 20.98 20.05
N ARG A 64 -3.08 20.90 19.72
CA ARG A 64 -2.31 22.05 19.22
C ARG A 64 -2.83 22.55 17.86
N TYR A 65 -3.49 21.68 17.10
CA TYR A 65 -3.97 21.96 15.74
C TYR A 65 -5.49 21.82 15.59
N LEU A 66 -6.12 21.00 16.42
CA LEU A 66 -7.52 20.62 16.30
C LEU A 66 -8.32 21.04 17.54
N ASP A 67 -9.61 21.30 17.36
CA ASP A 67 -10.53 21.46 18.48
C ASP A 67 -10.94 20.11 19.08
N GLY A 68 -11.76 20.15 20.14
CA GLY A 68 -12.21 18.95 20.84
C GLY A 68 -13.10 18.02 19.99
N ARG A 69 -13.90 18.54 19.05
CA ARG A 69 -14.70 17.71 18.13
C ARG A 69 -13.78 17.03 17.12
N GLN A 70 -12.91 17.80 16.48
CA GLN A 70 -11.96 17.30 15.49
C GLN A 70 -11.02 16.25 16.09
N THR A 71 -10.55 16.43 17.31
CA THR A 71 -9.70 15.43 18.00
C THR A 71 -10.45 14.11 18.23
N ARG A 72 -11.74 14.15 18.59
CA ARG A 72 -12.57 12.93 18.71
C ARG A 72 -12.79 12.24 17.37
N LEU A 73 -12.96 13.01 16.30
CA LEU A 73 -13.19 12.48 14.96
C LEU A 73 -11.89 11.97 14.31
N LEU A 74 -10.74 12.59 14.62
CA LEU A 74 -9.41 12.07 14.30
C LEU A 74 -9.22 10.66 14.86
N ALA A 75 -9.63 10.44 16.12
CA ALA A 75 -9.57 9.13 16.76
C ALA A 75 -10.45 8.07 16.08
N ARG A 76 -11.44 8.47 15.26
CA ARG A 76 -12.27 7.53 14.46
C ARG A 76 -11.61 7.10 13.15
N GLY A 77 -10.52 7.73 12.74
CA GLY A 77 -9.78 7.39 11.51
C GLY A 77 -9.79 8.48 10.43
N ASN A 78 -10.35 9.66 10.73
CA ASN A 78 -10.21 10.80 9.82
C ASN A 78 -8.75 11.25 9.75
N VAL A 79 -8.41 11.84 8.60
CA VAL A 79 -7.11 12.48 8.37
C VAL A 79 -7.33 13.98 8.27
N TYR A 80 -6.64 14.77 9.10
CA TYR A 80 -6.74 16.22 9.06
C TYR A 80 -5.49 16.82 8.40
N LEU A 81 -5.68 17.66 7.38
CA LEU A 81 -4.63 18.42 6.71
C LEU A 81 -4.74 19.88 7.14
N VAL A 82 -3.80 20.32 7.98
CA VAL A 82 -3.81 21.64 8.60
C VAL A 82 -2.84 22.55 7.88
N ALA A 83 -3.30 23.70 7.39
CA ALA A 83 -2.47 24.68 6.68
C ALA A 83 -3.01 26.11 6.87
N ALA A 84 -2.21 27.14 6.56
CA ALA A 84 -2.65 28.54 6.61
C ALA A 84 -3.78 28.88 5.61
N GLY A 85 -3.92 28.09 4.54
CA GLY A 85 -4.92 28.27 3.49
C GLY A 85 -5.53 26.94 3.03
N ALA A 86 -6.12 26.95 1.85
CA ALA A 86 -6.57 25.73 1.16
C ALA A 86 -5.90 25.67 -0.21
N PRO A 87 -4.61 25.27 -0.29
CA PRO A 87 -3.93 25.11 -1.57
C PRO A 87 -4.71 24.17 -2.50
N PRO A 88 -4.69 24.40 -3.82
CA PRO A 88 -5.36 23.53 -4.78
C PRO A 88 -4.95 22.06 -4.67
N ALA A 89 -3.67 21.79 -4.39
CA ALA A 89 -3.16 20.44 -4.21
C ALA A 89 -3.82 19.69 -3.03
N LEU A 90 -4.02 20.36 -1.89
CA LEU A 90 -4.72 19.74 -0.75
C LEU A 90 -6.21 19.52 -1.02
N THR A 91 -6.82 20.44 -1.77
CA THR A 91 -8.21 20.28 -2.22
C THR A 91 -8.34 19.08 -3.15
N ALA A 92 -7.45 18.96 -4.13
CA ALA A 92 -7.42 17.82 -5.05
C ALA A 92 -7.21 16.50 -4.30
N LEU A 93 -6.27 16.45 -3.35
CA LEU A 93 -6.02 15.26 -2.53
C LEU A 93 -7.26 14.83 -1.73
N ARG A 94 -7.99 15.79 -1.14
CA ARG A 94 -9.26 15.49 -0.45
C ARG A 94 -10.28 14.90 -1.41
N GLU A 95 -10.51 15.56 -2.54
CA GLU A 95 -11.50 15.12 -3.52
C GLU A 95 -11.18 13.72 -4.05
N GLU A 96 -9.90 13.40 -4.23
CA GLU A 96 -9.45 12.09 -4.67
C GLU A 96 -9.69 10.99 -3.64
N LEU A 97 -9.38 11.25 -2.36
CA LEU A 97 -9.43 10.21 -1.32
C LEU A 97 -10.79 10.07 -0.62
N SER A 98 -11.52 11.16 -0.47
CA SER A 98 -12.80 11.18 0.26
C SER A 98 -13.93 11.90 -0.48
N GLY A 99 -13.66 12.48 -1.65
CA GLY A 99 -14.63 13.31 -2.36
C GLY A 99 -14.87 14.67 -1.70
N PRO A 100 -16.01 15.32 -1.99
CA PRO A 100 -16.36 16.59 -1.40
C PRO A 100 -16.60 16.44 0.11
N PRO A 101 -16.52 17.53 0.90
CA PRO A 101 -16.78 17.47 2.34
C PRO A 101 -18.16 16.86 2.64
N ASP A 102 -18.15 15.69 3.29
CA ASP A 102 -19.34 14.96 3.68
C ASP A 102 -19.31 14.70 5.20
N PRO A 103 -20.25 15.29 5.98
CA PRO A 103 -20.36 15.04 7.41
C PRO A 103 -20.57 13.56 7.76
N VAL A 104 -21.20 12.77 6.89
CA VAL A 104 -21.42 11.34 7.13
C VAL A 104 -20.10 10.58 7.08
N LEU A 105 -19.24 10.88 6.10
CA LEU A 105 -17.90 10.29 6.03
C LEU A 105 -17.01 10.75 7.18
N GLU A 106 -17.11 12.03 7.58
CA GLU A 106 -16.36 12.54 8.74
C GLU A 106 -16.77 11.81 10.03
N GLU A 107 -18.08 11.65 10.29
CA GLU A 107 -18.55 10.93 11.47
C GLU A 107 -18.18 9.44 11.43
N ALA A 108 -18.07 8.85 10.24
CA ALA A 108 -17.63 7.46 10.03
C ALA A 108 -16.11 7.26 10.15
N GLY A 109 -15.31 8.33 10.27
CA GLY A 109 -13.85 8.22 10.31
C GLY A 109 -13.23 7.98 8.93
N GLN A 110 -13.92 8.32 7.84
CA GLN A 110 -13.51 8.05 6.46
C GLN A 110 -13.34 9.34 5.63
N ALA A 111 -13.06 10.47 6.29
CA ALA A 111 -12.85 11.74 5.60
C ALA A 111 -11.41 12.25 5.69
N VAL A 112 -10.96 12.90 4.61
CA VAL A 112 -9.82 13.82 4.63
C VAL A 112 -10.37 15.22 4.85
N VAL A 113 -9.99 15.88 5.94
CA VAL A 113 -10.55 17.18 6.33
C VAL A 113 -9.48 18.26 6.25
N LEU A 114 -9.75 19.30 5.47
CA LEU A 114 -8.87 20.47 5.40
C LEU A 114 -9.20 21.43 6.53
N VAL A 115 -8.20 21.81 7.33
CA VAL A 115 -8.33 22.76 8.43
C VAL A 115 -7.47 23.97 8.16
N ARG A 116 -8.11 25.14 8.03
CA ARG A 116 -7.40 26.39 7.89
C ARG A 116 -7.01 26.92 9.26
N ARG A 117 -5.70 27.10 9.51
CA ARG A 117 -5.18 27.71 10.73
C ARG A 117 -4.06 28.69 10.41
N ALA A 118 -4.29 29.97 10.70
CA ALA A 118 -3.26 30.99 10.57
C ALA A 118 -2.09 30.68 11.52
N GLY A 119 -0.86 30.98 11.09
CA GLY A 119 0.35 30.74 11.87
C GLY A 119 0.89 29.31 11.81
N VAL A 120 0.34 28.44 10.95
CA VAL A 120 0.97 27.17 10.58
C VAL A 120 1.80 27.40 9.33
N ASP A 121 3.11 27.19 9.45
CA ASP A 121 4.02 27.15 8.32
C ASP A 121 3.93 25.78 7.64
N GLY A 122 3.69 25.77 6.32
CA GLY A 122 3.52 24.56 5.53
C GLY A 122 2.19 23.83 5.77
N VAL A 123 2.27 22.50 5.78
CA VAL A 123 1.16 21.56 5.94
C VAL A 123 1.48 20.55 7.04
N VAL A 124 0.54 20.40 7.97
CA VAL A 124 0.60 19.39 9.02
C VAL A 124 -0.53 18.40 8.79
N ALA A 125 -0.19 17.17 8.41
CA ALA A 125 -1.14 16.07 8.32
C ALA A 125 -1.18 15.30 9.66
N LEU A 126 -2.39 15.01 10.14
CA LEU A 126 -2.64 14.36 11.42
C LEU A 126 -3.56 13.16 11.21
N ALA A 127 -3.22 12.02 11.81
CA ALA A 127 -4.09 10.85 11.87
C ALA A 127 -3.67 9.94 13.03
N ALA A 128 -4.62 9.40 13.81
CA ALA A 128 -4.42 8.34 14.81
C ALA A 128 -3.06 8.35 15.57
N GLY A 129 -2.73 9.45 16.27
CA GLY A 129 -1.48 9.56 17.04
C GLY A 129 -0.22 9.72 16.19
N HIS A 130 -0.36 10.05 14.91
CA HIS A 130 0.72 10.26 13.96
C HIS A 130 0.60 11.63 13.28
N ARG A 131 1.76 12.16 12.92
CA ARG A 131 1.91 13.44 12.25
C ARG A 131 2.93 13.36 11.13
N LEU A 132 2.61 14.01 10.02
CA LEU A 132 3.54 14.35 8.95
C LEU A 132 3.56 15.87 8.79
N VAL A 133 4.75 16.44 8.68
CA VAL A 133 4.97 17.87 8.43
C VAL A 133 5.72 18.04 7.13
N THR A 134 5.30 18.98 6.29
CA THR A 134 5.95 19.32 5.03
C THR A 134 5.69 20.78 4.67
N ASP A 135 6.62 21.43 3.98
CA ASP A 135 6.44 22.79 3.47
C ASP A 135 5.74 22.80 2.10
N ASP A 136 5.68 21.64 1.43
CA ASP A 136 5.10 21.48 0.10
C ASP A 136 3.68 20.89 0.17
N PRO A 137 2.63 21.63 -0.20
CA PRO A 137 1.26 21.10 -0.24
C PRO A 137 1.03 20.04 -1.33
N ALA A 138 1.96 19.85 -2.27
CA ALA A 138 1.92 18.80 -3.28
C ALA A 138 2.83 17.60 -2.95
N ASP A 139 3.36 17.53 -1.72
CA ASP A 139 4.25 16.45 -1.33
C ASP A 139 3.56 15.07 -1.44
N PRO A 140 4.10 14.11 -2.22
CA PRO A 140 3.51 12.77 -2.40
C PRO A 140 3.51 11.93 -1.11
N ARG A 141 4.20 12.37 -0.05
CA ARG A 141 4.06 11.76 1.29
C ARG A 141 2.70 12.03 1.91
N LEU A 142 2.02 13.13 1.57
CA LEU A 142 0.69 13.46 2.09
C LEU A 142 -0.34 12.44 1.63
N GLU A 143 -0.31 12.06 0.35
CA GLU A 143 -1.18 11.02 -0.20
C GLU A 143 -0.95 9.67 0.47
N ARG A 144 0.31 9.23 0.55
CA ARG A 144 0.67 7.97 1.22
C ARG A 144 0.26 7.97 2.70
N PHE A 145 0.45 9.08 3.39
CA PHE A 145 0.03 9.24 4.78
C PHE A 145 -1.49 9.15 4.90
N ALA A 146 -2.22 9.91 4.11
CA ALA A 146 -3.68 9.95 4.15
C ALA A 146 -4.30 8.58 3.79
N ALA A 147 -3.89 7.98 2.67
CA ALA A 147 -4.36 6.67 2.25
C ALA A 147 -4.03 5.56 3.26
N HIS A 148 -2.88 5.66 3.93
CA HIS A 148 -2.50 4.71 4.97
C HIS A 148 -3.32 4.88 6.25
N TRP A 149 -3.75 6.08 6.64
CA TRP A 149 -4.43 6.27 7.92
C TRP A 149 -5.94 6.42 7.82
N LEU A 150 -6.48 6.69 6.64
CA LEU A 150 -7.91 6.86 6.44
C LEU A 150 -8.68 5.60 6.89
N GLY A 151 -9.68 5.80 7.77
CA GLY A 151 -10.46 4.71 8.36
C GLY A 151 -9.74 3.91 9.44
N ARG A 152 -8.47 4.21 9.74
CA ARG A 152 -7.71 3.57 10.81
C ARG A 152 -7.74 4.47 12.03
N GLY A 153 -8.73 4.26 12.90
CA GLY A 153 -8.86 4.98 14.17
C GLY A 153 -7.72 4.69 15.15
N ALA A 154 -7.74 5.39 16.29
CA ALA A 154 -6.89 5.05 17.42
C ALA A 154 -7.36 3.69 17.98
N GLY A 155 -6.53 2.65 17.82
CA GLY A 155 -6.73 1.31 18.38
C GLY A 155 -5.98 1.12 19.68
#